data_AF-A0A812BZW9-F1
#
_entry.id   AF-A0A812BZW9-F1
#
_cell.length_a   1.000
_cell.length_b   1.000
_cell.length_c   1.000
_cell.angle_alpha   90.00
_cell.angle_beta   90.00
_cell.angle_gamma   90.00
#
_symmetry.space_group_name_H-M   'P 1'
#
loop_
_entity.id
_entity.type
_entity.pdbx_description
1 polymer ?
#
loop_
_entity_poly.entity_id
_entity_poly.type
_entity_poly.pdbx_seq_one_letter_code
_entity_poly.pdbx_strand_id
1 'polypeptide(L)'
;MEFETVVGYQLCIFDAHRVSFGFYTDLTSVRLVIKMDEVDSVKKATSRAHKAVQRAEDKKSKKRHIPIVDRTPLEPPPIIVAIVGPPKVGKTTLLKCITKKYSHQKLSAVSGPVTVVSGKRRRLTLIECNNDINSMIDISKVADLVLLLVDASFGFEMEIFEFLNICQVHGFPRVMGVLTHLDTFRDGKQLKKVKKRLKNRFWTEIYQGAKLFYLSGLVNEEYQNQEVHNLCRFISVMKFRPLQWRISHPYMLVDRMEDITNQEELRKKPKCDRTLCVYGYLRGTHLKSTTKIHIPGCGDHSINDIQFLPDPCPTPDLSKKQSLNVKQRPIYAPMSGVGGIIYDKDAVYIDIGQKDANKKNEEDEHDEPGGLLSGLLNVQDTIDSKMSASQMTLFSNTAPLTDLQELELKNGGHEDGDEENSDFDQEDEDDDEEEEEEEESADDGDSDSDEKEDLENTESEQPKAKKMKLAEDSMSSASEDDDDSEKSEDSSDDDLEKSEDSSDDDDQETGHLKWKTDLLKKASSSFRDRQLAKKNYKKLIYGDDETTLSDKEDSEDEEIGGLFKVMRKKNEASRSKRDYHGFDCSRFVVGHIQDWTLSEVQDQIQDCFVTGKWESHEDAETLLKDDGEFTVF
;
A
#
# COMPACT_ATOMS: atom_id res chain seq x y z
N MET A 1 -31.45 52.75 37.63
CA MET A 1 -30.90 51.37 37.61
C MET A 1 -29.39 51.49 37.39
N GLU A 2 -28.59 51.97 38.35
CA GLU A 2 -28.52 51.63 39.79
C GLU A 2 -28.23 50.13 39.96
N PHE A 3 -27.28 49.70 40.78
CA PHE A 3 -26.71 50.36 41.98
C PHE A 3 -25.18 50.49 41.98
N GLU A 4 -24.69 51.51 42.69
CA GLU A 4 -23.31 51.58 43.21
C GLU A 4 -23.20 50.81 44.54
N THR A 5 -21.98 50.49 44.97
CA THR A 5 -21.67 50.40 46.41
C THR A 5 -20.17 50.64 46.65
N VAL A 6 -19.83 51.65 47.46
CA VAL A 6 -18.45 52.08 47.72
C VAL A 6 -18.18 52.10 49.23
N VAL A 7 -17.37 51.15 49.70
CA VAL A 7 -16.68 51.17 51.01
C VAL A 7 -15.38 50.36 50.83
N GLY A 8 -14.21 50.75 51.31
CA GLY A 8 -13.83 51.98 52.02
C GLY A 8 -12.49 51.78 52.73
N TYR A 9 -11.36 51.97 52.03
CA TYR A 9 -10.03 51.78 52.60
C TYR A 9 -9.47 53.08 53.18
N GLN A 10 -9.29 53.11 54.50
CA GLN A 10 -8.83 54.28 55.24
C GLN A 10 -7.30 54.27 55.42
N LEU A 11 -6.67 55.44 55.27
CA LEU A 11 -5.24 55.60 55.52
C LEU A 11 -4.92 55.47 57.01
N CYS A 12 -3.92 54.65 57.33
CA CYS A 12 -3.02 54.91 58.45
C CYS A 12 -1.58 54.89 57.92
N ILE A 13 -0.80 55.90 58.30
CA ILE A 13 0.57 56.13 57.85
C ILE A 13 1.55 55.45 58.83
N PHE A 14 2.79 55.24 58.37
CA PHE A 14 3.95 54.90 59.20
C PHE A 14 3.95 55.62 60.55
N ASP A 15 4.36 54.91 61.60
CA ASP A 15 5.57 55.33 62.30
C ASP A 15 6.37 54.12 62.81
N ALA A 16 7.67 54.29 63.01
CA ALA A 16 8.60 53.22 63.36
C ALA A 16 9.41 53.60 64.60
N HIS A 17 9.04 53.01 65.75
CA HIS A 17 9.83 53.13 66.98
C HIS A 17 10.39 51.79 67.47
N ARG A 18 11.49 51.88 68.20
CA ARG A 18 12.55 50.88 68.32
C ARG A 18 12.80 50.54 69.80
N VAL A 19 13.57 49.46 70.03
CA VAL A 19 14.25 49.07 71.29
C VAL A 19 13.46 48.13 72.24
N SER A 20 13.86 46.86 72.18
CA SER A 20 14.06 45.89 73.28
C SER A 20 12.94 45.56 74.30
N PHE A 21 12.67 44.25 74.47
CA PHE A 21 12.82 43.57 75.77
C PHE A 21 12.89 42.03 75.63
N GLY A 22 13.65 41.37 76.51
CA GLY A 22 13.45 39.97 76.94
C GLY A 22 13.68 38.82 75.94
N PHE A 23 14.73 38.02 76.14
CA PHE A 23 14.76 36.64 75.65
C PHE A 23 13.86 35.76 76.53
N TYR A 24 12.81 35.18 75.95
CA TYR A 24 12.16 33.96 76.48
C TYR A 24 11.77 33.06 75.30
N THR A 25 12.12 31.78 75.36
CA THR A 25 12.05 30.87 74.22
C THR A 25 10.68 30.21 74.10
N ASP A 26 9.74 30.91 73.48
CA ASP A 26 8.37 30.45 73.25
C ASP A 26 8.30 29.28 72.24
N LEU A 27 8.42 28.06 72.76
CA LEU A 27 8.14 26.82 72.03
C LEU A 27 6.73 26.81 71.42
N THR A 28 5.78 27.50 72.07
CA THR A 28 4.42 27.78 71.58
C THR A 28 4.42 28.62 70.30
N SER A 29 5.14 29.74 70.28
CA SER A 29 5.20 30.63 69.11
C SER A 29 5.94 29.98 67.94
N VAL A 30 7.03 29.24 68.20
CA VAL A 30 7.71 28.44 67.16
C VAL A 30 6.79 27.36 66.59
N ARG A 31 6.03 26.66 67.44
CA ARG A 31 5.07 25.61 67.02
C ARG A 31 3.85 26.16 66.30
N LEU A 32 3.49 27.43 66.50
CA LEU A 32 2.49 28.15 65.71
C LEU A 32 3.01 28.53 64.33
N VAL A 33 4.21 29.10 64.23
CA VAL A 33 4.85 29.44 62.93
C VAL A 33 5.01 28.19 62.06
N ILE A 34 5.55 27.10 62.62
CA ILE A 34 5.69 25.82 61.90
C ILE A 34 4.33 25.32 61.38
N LYS A 35 3.26 25.42 62.18
CA LYS A 35 1.91 25.05 61.73
C LYS A 35 1.35 25.96 60.63
N MET A 36 1.68 27.25 60.62
CA MET A 36 1.25 28.16 59.55
C MET A 36 2.00 27.87 58.25
N ASP A 37 3.31 27.65 58.31
CA ASP A 37 4.12 27.23 57.15
C ASP A 37 3.70 25.85 56.63
N GLU A 38 3.39 24.89 57.51
CA GLU A 38 2.86 23.57 57.18
C GLU A 38 1.52 23.69 56.46
N VAL A 39 0.55 24.43 57.03
CA VAL A 39 -0.75 24.69 56.42
C VAL A 39 -0.63 25.40 55.06
N ASP A 40 0.28 26.38 54.92
CA ASP A 40 0.50 27.05 53.65
C ASP A 40 1.28 26.19 52.64
N SER A 41 2.13 25.26 53.10
CA SER A 41 2.74 24.23 52.24
C SER A 41 1.67 23.28 51.69
N VAL A 42 0.70 22.87 52.52
CA VAL A 42 -0.45 22.05 52.13
C VAL A 42 -1.34 22.80 51.15
N LYS A 43 -1.67 24.08 51.38
CA LYS A 43 -2.40 24.91 50.39
C LYS A 43 -1.63 25.05 49.07
N LYS A 44 -0.31 25.18 49.11
CA LYS A 44 0.54 25.21 47.90
C LYS A 44 0.53 23.85 47.20
N ALA A 45 0.53 22.73 47.93
CA ALA A 45 0.44 21.38 47.39
C ALA A 45 -0.94 21.09 46.77
N THR A 46 -2.04 21.40 47.44
CA THR A 46 -3.40 21.21 46.88
C THR A 46 -3.64 22.13 45.68
N SER A 47 -3.15 23.37 45.70
CA SER A 47 -3.19 24.25 44.51
C SER A 47 -2.39 23.70 43.33
N ARG A 48 -1.23 23.06 43.58
CA ARG A 48 -0.45 22.35 42.54
C ARG A 48 -1.19 21.11 42.02
N ALA A 49 -1.78 20.31 42.91
CA ALA A 49 -2.57 19.13 42.55
C ALA A 49 -3.80 19.50 41.71
N HIS A 50 -4.60 20.49 42.14
CA HIS A 50 -5.74 21.00 41.37
C HIS A 50 -5.32 21.52 39.99
N LYS A 51 -4.20 22.24 39.89
CA LYS A 51 -3.64 22.69 38.60
C LYS A 51 -3.13 21.52 37.74
N ALA A 52 -2.70 20.41 38.34
CA ALA A 52 -2.32 19.19 37.61
C ALA A 52 -3.56 18.44 37.09
N VAL A 53 -4.60 18.27 37.91
CA VAL A 53 -5.89 17.67 37.53
C VAL A 53 -6.54 18.47 36.41
N GLN A 54 -6.71 19.79 36.58
CA GLN A 54 -7.27 20.66 35.54
C GLN A 54 -6.49 20.58 34.22
N ARG A 55 -5.14 20.57 34.27
CA ARG A 55 -4.29 20.38 33.07
C ARG A 55 -4.40 18.98 32.47
N ALA A 56 -4.73 17.95 33.24
CA ALA A 56 -4.98 16.60 32.75
C ALA A 56 -6.36 16.50 32.09
N GLU A 57 -7.37 17.17 32.65
CA GLU A 57 -8.72 17.29 32.09
C GLU A 57 -8.72 18.13 30.82
N ASP A 58 -8.02 19.27 30.78
CA ASP A 58 -7.76 20.05 29.56
C ASP A 58 -7.08 19.23 28.45
N LYS A 59 -6.24 18.26 28.82
CA LYS A 59 -5.61 17.33 27.86
C LYS A 59 -6.56 16.21 27.46
N LYS A 60 -7.43 15.71 28.35
CA LYS A 60 -8.47 14.71 28.04
C LYS A 60 -9.54 15.32 27.12
N SER A 61 -10.02 16.54 27.39
CA SER A 61 -11.00 17.24 26.57
C SER A 61 -10.46 17.53 25.16
N LYS A 62 -9.22 18.04 25.03
CA LYS A 62 -8.53 18.25 23.74
C LYS A 62 -8.20 16.96 22.98
N LYS A 63 -8.29 15.79 23.63
CA LYS A 63 -8.20 14.47 22.96
C LYS A 63 -9.55 13.96 22.46
N ARG A 64 -10.67 14.41 23.02
CA ARG A 64 -12.02 14.00 22.55
C ARG A 64 -12.25 14.54 21.15
N HIS A 65 -12.52 13.65 20.21
CA HIS A 65 -12.91 13.95 18.84
C HIS A 65 -14.25 13.23 18.56
N ILE A 66 -14.99 13.70 17.56
CA ILE A 66 -16.17 12.97 17.06
C ILE A 66 -15.68 11.59 16.56
N PRO A 67 -16.28 10.47 17.00
CA PRO A 67 -15.95 9.16 16.46
C PRO A 67 -16.38 9.10 15.00
N ILE A 68 -15.48 8.64 14.13
CA ILE A 68 -15.69 8.47 12.70
C ILE A 68 -15.28 7.04 12.39
N VAL A 69 -16.13 6.31 11.65
CA VAL A 69 -15.83 4.94 11.20
C VAL A 69 -14.69 5.00 10.18
N ASP A 70 -13.57 4.36 10.49
CA ASP A 70 -12.53 4.12 9.50
C ASP A 70 -12.99 2.99 8.55
N ARG A 71 -12.64 3.11 7.27
CA ARG A 71 -12.97 2.14 6.21
C ARG A 71 -11.74 1.75 5.40
N THR A 72 -10.54 2.07 5.88
CA THR A 72 -9.31 1.67 5.21
C THR A 72 -9.15 0.14 5.24
N PRO A 73 -8.88 -0.51 4.09
CA PRO A 73 -8.65 -1.94 4.02
C PRO A 73 -7.33 -2.33 4.69
N LEU A 74 -7.16 -3.62 4.98
CA LEU A 74 -5.96 -4.20 5.62
C LEU A 74 -4.67 -3.81 4.87
N GLU A 75 -4.70 -3.87 3.55
CA GLU A 75 -3.66 -3.32 2.69
C GLU A 75 -4.09 -1.93 2.17
N PRO A 76 -3.55 -0.82 2.69
CA PRO A 76 -4.01 0.51 2.32
C PRO A 76 -3.50 0.91 0.92
N PRO A 77 -4.34 1.57 0.08
CA PRO A 77 -3.90 2.12 -1.19
C PRO A 77 -2.95 3.32 -0.99
N PRO A 78 -2.13 3.70 -1.99
CA PRO A 78 -1.05 4.67 -1.78
C PRO A 78 -1.55 6.07 -1.39
N ILE A 79 -1.00 6.68 -0.34
CA ILE A 79 -1.42 8.01 0.14
C ILE A 79 -1.15 9.07 -0.95
N ILE A 80 -2.15 9.90 -1.28
CA ILE A 80 -1.96 10.93 -2.30
C ILE A 80 -1.28 12.17 -1.71
N VAL A 81 -0.16 12.55 -2.30
CA VAL A 81 0.67 13.70 -1.94
C VAL A 81 0.67 14.70 -3.11
N ALA A 82 -0.14 15.74 -3.02
CA ALA A 82 -0.20 16.80 -4.00
C ALA A 82 0.92 17.84 -3.78
N ILE A 83 1.65 18.16 -4.82
CA ILE A 83 2.66 19.23 -4.87
C ILE A 83 2.01 20.45 -5.52
N VAL A 84 1.69 21.45 -4.71
CA VAL A 84 0.88 22.62 -5.09
C VAL A 84 1.67 23.89 -4.83
N GLY A 85 1.53 24.87 -5.70
CA GLY A 85 2.18 26.17 -5.58
C GLY A 85 2.18 26.94 -6.91
N PRO A 86 2.67 28.18 -6.90
CA PRO A 86 2.62 29.10 -8.04
C PRO A 86 3.43 28.65 -9.28
N PRO A 87 3.40 29.39 -10.40
CA PRO A 87 4.30 29.12 -11.51
C PRO A 87 5.77 29.22 -11.07
N LYS A 88 6.64 28.41 -11.68
CA LYS A 88 8.11 28.49 -11.54
C LYS A 88 8.69 28.24 -10.14
N VAL A 89 7.90 27.95 -9.10
CA VAL A 89 8.42 27.73 -7.72
C VAL A 89 9.23 26.44 -7.50
N GLY A 90 9.41 25.60 -8.52
CA GLY A 90 10.17 24.35 -8.46
C GLY A 90 9.36 23.08 -8.14
N LYS A 91 8.05 23.05 -8.45
CA LYS A 91 7.15 21.89 -8.22
C LYS A 91 7.73 20.58 -8.76
N THR A 92 8.04 20.55 -10.06
CA THR A 92 8.59 19.37 -10.76
C THR A 92 9.96 18.98 -10.22
N THR A 93 10.80 19.96 -9.89
CA THR A 93 12.10 19.75 -9.25
C THR A 93 11.95 19.07 -7.89
N LEU A 94 10.99 19.49 -7.06
CA LEU A 94 10.70 18.85 -5.79
C LEU A 94 10.19 17.41 -5.97
N LEU A 95 9.31 17.18 -6.95
CA LEU A 95 8.80 15.84 -7.26
C LEU A 95 9.94 14.90 -7.67
N LYS A 96 10.83 15.35 -8.59
CA LYS A 96 12.06 14.63 -8.96
C LYS A 96 12.93 14.32 -7.74
N CYS A 97 13.18 15.30 -6.87
CA CYS A 97 14.03 15.12 -5.68
C CYS A 97 13.43 14.15 -4.64
N ILE A 98 12.13 14.25 -4.36
CA ILE A 98 11.45 13.33 -3.42
C ILE A 98 11.44 11.91 -3.99
N THR A 99 11.15 11.75 -5.29
CA THR A 99 11.17 10.45 -5.98
C THR A 99 12.55 9.82 -5.90
N LYS A 100 13.59 10.55 -6.33
CA LYS A 100 14.98 10.12 -6.22
C LYS A 100 15.37 9.74 -4.79
N LYS A 101 14.87 10.43 -3.76
CA LYS A 101 15.19 10.10 -2.37
C LYS A 101 14.54 8.79 -1.88
N TYR A 102 13.43 8.36 -2.48
CA TYR A 102 12.79 7.08 -2.16
C TYR A 102 13.33 5.92 -3.02
N SER A 103 13.28 6.02 -4.35
CA SER A 103 13.65 4.95 -5.29
C SER A 103 15.15 4.88 -5.63
N HIS A 104 15.92 5.94 -5.33
CA HIS A 104 17.29 6.20 -5.83
C HIS A 104 17.42 6.40 -7.36
N GLN A 105 16.32 6.26 -8.12
CA GLN A 105 16.31 6.49 -9.57
C GLN A 105 16.00 7.96 -9.90
N LYS A 106 16.60 8.48 -10.98
CA LYS A 106 16.23 9.79 -11.54
C LYS A 106 15.04 9.65 -12.51
N LEU A 107 14.17 10.65 -12.53
CA LEU A 107 13.16 10.82 -13.59
C LEU A 107 13.65 11.87 -14.60
N SER A 108 13.67 11.53 -15.90
CA SER A 108 14.03 12.46 -16.97
C SER A 108 12.89 13.47 -17.19
N ALA A 109 11.72 12.99 -17.62
CA ALA A 109 10.47 13.75 -17.63
C ALA A 109 9.55 13.33 -16.47
N VAL A 110 8.72 14.27 -15.99
CA VAL A 110 7.61 14.00 -15.06
C VAL A 110 6.32 14.34 -15.79
N SER A 111 5.38 13.40 -15.81
CA SER A 111 4.02 13.58 -16.31
C SER A 111 3.12 12.53 -15.66
N GLY A 112 1.89 12.93 -15.32
CA GLY A 112 0.98 12.12 -14.51
C GLY A 112 1.46 11.91 -13.06
N PRO A 113 0.83 10.98 -12.32
CA PRO A 113 1.22 10.63 -10.96
C PRO A 113 2.42 9.67 -10.91
N VAL A 114 3.15 9.71 -9.79
CA VAL A 114 4.34 8.91 -9.50
C VAL A 114 4.15 8.16 -8.18
N THR A 115 3.97 6.84 -8.23
CA THR A 115 3.79 6.01 -7.02
C THR A 115 5.11 5.38 -6.57
N VAL A 116 5.44 5.53 -5.29
CA VAL A 116 6.69 5.06 -4.65
C VAL A 116 6.45 4.43 -3.28
N VAL A 117 7.23 3.41 -2.93
CA VAL A 117 7.22 2.81 -1.58
C VAL A 117 8.06 3.68 -0.62
N SER A 118 7.44 4.17 0.45
CA SER A 118 8.06 5.07 1.45
C SER A 118 8.44 4.36 2.75
N GLY A 119 7.71 3.30 3.10
CA GLY A 119 7.94 2.43 4.24
C GLY A 119 7.16 1.13 4.06
N LYS A 120 7.47 0.07 4.82
CA LYS A 120 6.88 -1.28 4.63
C LYS A 120 5.35 -1.28 4.53
N ARG A 121 4.66 -0.52 5.38
CA ARG A 121 3.19 -0.39 5.38
C ARG A 121 2.65 0.85 4.65
N ARG A 122 3.48 1.55 3.85
CA ARG A 122 3.14 2.87 3.27
C ARG A 122 3.75 3.10 1.88
N ARG A 123 2.92 2.97 0.85
CA ARG A 123 3.15 3.55 -0.48
C ARG A 123 2.55 4.97 -0.58
N LEU A 124 3.14 5.82 -1.41
CA LEU A 124 2.73 7.22 -1.66
C LEU A 124 2.54 7.42 -3.17
N THR A 125 1.50 8.12 -3.59
CA THR A 125 1.37 8.64 -4.96
C THR A 125 1.64 10.15 -4.93
N LEU A 126 2.74 10.58 -5.55
CA LEU A 126 3.06 12.00 -5.75
C LEU A 126 2.34 12.50 -7.02
N ILE A 127 1.76 13.69 -6.97
CA ILE A 127 1.18 14.36 -8.15
C ILE A 127 1.50 15.86 -8.09
N GLU A 128 1.97 16.45 -9.20
CA GLU A 128 2.11 17.90 -9.28
C GLU A 128 0.83 18.56 -9.80
N CYS A 129 0.49 19.71 -9.23
CA CYS A 129 -0.70 20.47 -9.59
C CYS A 129 -0.38 21.49 -10.68
N ASN A 130 -1.11 21.44 -11.79
CA ASN A 130 -1.15 22.50 -12.78
C ASN A 130 -1.68 23.82 -12.18
N ASN A 131 -1.39 24.94 -12.84
CA ASN A 131 -1.80 26.28 -12.38
C ASN A 131 -3.27 26.63 -12.69
N ASP A 132 -4.05 25.69 -13.23
CA ASP A 132 -5.47 25.90 -13.50
C ASP A 132 -6.32 25.66 -12.24
N ILE A 133 -7.33 26.50 -12.04
CA ILE A 133 -8.22 26.44 -10.88
C ILE A 133 -9.05 25.15 -10.85
N ASN A 134 -9.40 24.57 -12.01
CA ASN A 134 -10.11 23.28 -12.04
C ASN A 134 -9.18 22.15 -11.57
N SER A 135 -7.93 22.14 -12.03
CA SER A 135 -6.90 21.21 -11.53
C SER A 135 -6.70 21.33 -10.02
N MET A 136 -6.65 22.57 -9.50
CA MET A 136 -6.57 22.84 -8.05
C MET A 136 -7.79 22.32 -7.28
N ILE A 137 -9.00 22.53 -7.82
CA ILE A 137 -10.26 22.04 -7.25
C ILE A 137 -10.26 20.51 -7.17
N ASP A 138 -9.94 19.80 -8.25
CA ASP A 138 -10.00 18.33 -8.26
C ASP A 138 -8.90 17.69 -7.41
N ILE A 139 -7.68 18.24 -7.44
CA ILE A 139 -6.60 17.80 -6.56
C ILE A 139 -6.93 18.05 -5.08
N SER A 140 -7.62 19.14 -4.72
CA SER A 140 -8.04 19.39 -3.33
C SER A 140 -9.02 18.33 -2.79
N LYS A 141 -9.98 17.89 -3.62
CA LYS A 141 -10.95 16.83 -3.27
C LYS A 141 -10.24 15.51 -2.98
N VAL A 142 -9.15 15.24 -3.70
CA VAL A 142 -8.47 13.93 -3.78
C VAL A 142 -7.26 13.80 -2.84
N ALA A 143 -6.47 14.85 -2.60
CA ALA A 143 -5.17 14.77 -1.93
C ALA A 143 -5.22 14.64 -0.39
N ASP A 144 -4.54 13.65 0.18
CA ASP A 144 -4.45 13.41 1.64
C ASP A 144 -3.41 14.31 2.31
N LEU A 145 -2.29 14.51 1.61
CA LEU A 145 -1.22 15.44 1.94
C LEU A 145 -1.09 16.49 0.83
N VAL A 146 -0.97 17.75 1.21
CA VAL A 146 -0.54 18.84 0.34
C VAL A 146 0.84 19.32 0.79
N LEU A 147 1.80 19.31 -0.13
CA LEU A 147 3.06 20.03 -0.04
C LEU A 147 2.86 21.38 -0.74
N LEU A 148 2.70 22.44 0.05
CA LEU A 148 2.39 23.79 -0.43
C LEU A 148 3.70 24.58 -0.57
N LEU A 149 4.15 24.77 -1.81
CA LEU A 149 5.36 25.51 -2.13
C LEU A 149 5.06 27.02 -2.12
N VAL A 150 5.94 27.75 -1.46
CA VAL A 150 5.89 29.21 -1.32
C VAL A 150 7.26 29.74 -1.72
N ASP A 151 7.32 30.70 -2.64
CA ASP A 151 8.56 31.42 -2.91
C ASP A 151 8.91 32.31 -1.70
N ALA A 152 10.13 32.25 -1.21
CA ALA A 152 10.57 33.14 -0.15
C ALA A 152 10.90 34.57 -0.64
N SER A 153 11.23 34.73 -1.92
CA SER A 153 11.57 36.02 -2.55
C SER A 153 10.33 36.90 -2.71
N PHE A 154 9.34 36.44 -3.46
CA PHE A 154 8.05 37.10 -3.66
C PHE A 154 7.13 36.96 -2.43
N GLY A 155 7.11 35.79 -1.80
CA GLY A 155 6.24 35.47 -0.67
C GLY A 155 5.00 34.68 -1.09
N PHE A 156 3.83 35.08 -0.58
CA PHE A 156 2.57 34.41 -0.87
C PHE A 156 1.84 35.05 -2.06
N GLU A 157 1.67 34.29 -3.14
CA GLU A 157 0.88 34.64 -4.32
C GLU A 157 -0.61 34.30 -4.16
N MET A 158 -1.46 34.81 -5.05
CA MET A 158 -2.93 34.63 -4.98
C MET A 158 -3.35 33.17 -5.16
N GLU A 159 -2.72 32.43 -6.09
CA GLU A 159 -2.94 31.00 -6.33
C GLU A 159 -2.86 30.15 -5.05
N ILE A 160 -1.98 30.53 -4.11
CA ILE A 160 -1.81 29.83 -2.83
C ILE A 160 -3.02 30.04 -1.92
N PHE A 161 -3.60 31.25 -1.89
CA PHE A 161 -4.80 31.55 -1.10
C PHE A 161 -6.05 30.94 -1.73
N GLU A 162 -6.16 30.96 -3.05
CA GLU A 162 -7.24 30.31 -3.79
C GLU A 162 -7.27 28.80 -3.48
N PHE A 163 -6.14 28.10 -3.61
CA PHE A 163 -6.04 26.69 -3.25
C PHE A 163 -6.36 26.41 -1.77
N LEU A 164 -5.88 27.25 -0.84
CA LEU A 164 -6.17 27.09 0.59
C LEU A 164 -7.67 27.28 0.90
N ASN A 165 -8.33 28.25 0.28
CA ASN A 165 -9.76 28.50 0.44
C ASN A 165 -10.59 27.35 -0.15
N ILE A 166 -10.22 26.85 -1.33
CA ILE A 166 -10.81 25.66 -1.95
C ILE A 166 -10.70 24.44 -1.02
N CYS A 167 -9.53 24.23 -0.40
CA CYS A 167 -9.33 23.17 0.59
C CYS A 167 -10.19 23.34 1.86
N GLN A 168 -10.41 24.57 2.33
CA GLN A 168 -11.29 24.83 3.48
C GLN A 168 -12.75 24.45 3.17
N VAL A 169 -13.22 24.67 1.94
CA VAL A 169 -14.59 24.34 1.51
C VAL A 169 -14.78 22.83 1.30
N HIS A 170 -13.87 22.15 0.60
CA HIS A 170 -14.01 20.72 0.30
C HIS A 170 -13.65 19.78 1.48
N GLY A 171 -12.98 20.30 2.51
CA GLY A 171 -12.58 19.55 3.71
C GLY A 171 -11.07 19.53 3.85
N PHE A 172 -10.56 20.26 4.83
CA PHE A 172 -9.15 20.63 4.90
C PHE A 172 -8.21 19.41 5.05
N PRO A 173 -7.33 19.12 4.08
CA PRO A 173 -6.40 17.98 4.13
C PRO A 173 -5.21 18.28 5.06
N ARG A 174 -4.25 17.36 5.16
CA ARG A 174 -2.99 17.69 5.85
C ARG A 174 -2.14 18.57 4.95
N VAL A 175 -1.82 19.79 5.38
CA VAL A 175 -0.91 20.69 4.66
C VAL A 175 0.45 20.78 5.39
N MET A 176 1.54 20.66 4.62
CA MET A 176 2.89 21.07 4.99
C MET A 176 3.36 22.18 4.05
N GLY A 177 4.02 23.20 4.56
CA GLY A 177 4.59 24.27 3.73
C GLY A 177 6.05 23.99 3.37
N VAL A 178 6.47 24.40 2.19
CA VAL A 178 7.86 24.33 1.73
C VAL A 178 8.27 25.70 1.19
N LEU A 179 9.22 26.37 1.83
CA LEU A 179 9.80 27.62 1.33
C LEU A 179 10.98 27.34 0.40
N THR A 180 10.92 27.85 -0.83
CA THR A 180 11.98 27.77 -1.85
C THR A 180 12.69 29.11 -2.05
N HIS A 181 13.72 29.16 -2.91
CA HIS A 181 14.47 30.38 -3.29
C HIS A 181 15.02 31.21 -2.12
N LEU A 182 15.61 30.52 -1.13
CA LEU A 182 16.21 31.15 0.04
C LEU A 182 17.64 31.67 -0.25
N ASP A 183 18.29 31.10 -1.27
CA ASP A 183 19.52 31.51 -1.95
C ASP A 183 19.52 32.96 -2.44
N THR A 184 18.37 33.45 -2.89
CA THR A 184 18.17 34.82 -3.39
C THR A 184 18.51 35.87 -2.32
N PHE A 185 18.43 35.51 -1.03
CA PHE A 185 18.76 36.38 0.08
C PHE A 185 20.23 36.28 0.50
N ARG A 186 21.09 37.11 -0.12
CA ARG A 186 22.48 37.33 0.33
C ARG A 186 22.57 37.75 1.81
N ASP A 187 21.53 38.42 2.32
CA ASP A 187 21.52 39.07 3.62
C ASP A 187 20.88 38.18 4.72
N GLY A 188 21.69 37.40 5.44
CA GLY A 188 21.22 36.44 6.46
C GLY A 188 20.37 37.07 7.61
N LYS A 189 20.51 38.38 7.86
CA LYS A 189 19.64 39.14 8.79
C LYS A 189 18.25 39.40 8.19
N GLN A 190 18.15 39.65 6.89
CA GLN A 190 16.86 39.81 6.20
C GLN A 190 16.17 38.45 6.06
N LEU A 191 16.90 37.41 5.65
CA LEU A 191 16.41 36.04 5.54
C LEU A 191 15.71 35.57 6.83
N LYS A 192 16.31 35.83 8.00
CA LYS A 192 15.70 35.52 9.32
C LYS A 192 14.41 36.30 9.59
N LYS A 193 14.30 37.56 9.15
CA LYS A 193 13.06 38.35 9.24
C LYS A 193 11.98 37.83 8.28
N VAL A 194 12.33 37.50 7.04
CA VAL A 194 11.43 36.95 6.02
C VAL A 194 10.90 35.58 6.43
N LYS A 195 11.78 34.64 6.80
CA LYS A 195 11.38 33.32 7.34
C LYS A 195 10.42 33.45 8.53
N LYS A 196 10.62 34.42 9.45
CA LYS A 196 9.67 34.69 10.55
C LYS A 196 8.34 35.29 10.07
N ARG A 197 8.35 36.25 9.14
CA ARG A 197 7.13 36.86 8.58
C ARG A 197 6.27 35.82 7.86
N LEU A 198 6.87 35.06 6.94
CA LEU A 198 6.18 34.02 6.16
C LEU A 198 5.67 32.90 7.06
N LYS A 199 6.45 32.45 8.06
CA LYS A 199 6.01 31.48 9.06
C LYS A 199 4.83 31.97 9.90
N ASN A 200 4.84 33.22 10.34
CA ASN A 200 3.73 33.79 11.09
C ASN A 200 2.45 33.84 10.23
N ARG A 201 2.55 34.21 8.96
CA ARG A 201 1.40 34.19 8.03
C ARG A 201 0.93 32.75 7.77
N PHE A 202 1.83 31.82 7.46
CA PHE A 202 1.51 30.39 7.30
C PHE A 202 0.74 29.80 8.49
N TRP A 203 0.98 30.31 9.71
CA TRP A 203 0.24 29.93 10.91
C TRP A 203 -1.15 30.57 11.06
N THR A 204 -1.39 31.76 10.51
CA THR A 204 -2.72 32.40 10.53
C THR A 204 -3.66 31.85 9.45
N GLU A 205 -3.14 31.47 8.28
CA GLU A 205 -3.96 31.01 7.13
C GLU A 205 -4.35 29.51 7.23
N ILE A 206 -3.64 28.72 8.05
CA ILE A 206 -3.77 27.24 8.11
C ILE A 206 -4.09 26.77 9.53
N TYR A 207 -3.10 26.75 10.42
CA TYR A 207 -3.29 26.59 11.87
C TYR A 207 -2.01 26.95 12.63
N GLN A 208 -2.18 27.44 13.86
CA GLN A 208 -1.07 27.82 14.72
C GLN A 208 -0.13 26.63 14.98
N GLY A 209 1.14 26.76 14.59
CA GLY A 209 2.13 25.69 14.74
C GLY A 209 2.27 24.72 13.56
N ALA A 210 1.59 24.98 12.43
CA ALA A 210 1.78 24.22 11.19
C ALA A 210 3.27 24.12 10.77
N LYS A 211 3.62 23.02 10.11
CA LYS A 211 5.00 22.69 9.72
C LYS A 211 5.38 23.38 8.43
N LEU A 212 6.54 24.03 8.44
CA LEU A 212 7.10 24.80 7.34
C LEU A 212 8.57 24.42 7.19
N PHE A 213 8.92 23.86 6.03
CA PHE A 213 10.27 23.48 5.65
C PHE A 213 10.95 24.61 4.89
N TYR A 214 12.27 24.53 4.80
CA TYR A 214 13.13 25.48 4.12
C TYR A 214 14.02 24.68 3.17
N LEU A 215 13.99 24.98 1.88
CA LEU A 215 14.91 24.45 0.88
C LEU A 215 15.85 25.59 0.46
N SER A 216 17.13 25.45 0.80
CA SER A 216 18.08 26.57 0.80
C SER A 216 18.40 27.05 -0.62
N GLY A 217 18.62 26.13 -1.56
CA GLY A 217 18.88 26.43 -2.96
C GLY A 217 19.00 25.14 -3.79
N LEU A 218 19.36 25.29 -5.07
CA LEU A 218 19.59 24.18 -5.99
C LEU A 218 21.10 23.91 -6.17
N VAL A 219 21.47 22.63 -6.25
CA VAL A 219 22.82 22.14 -6.54
C VAL A 219 22.68 21.06 -7.60
N ASN A 220 23.32 21.25 -8.77
CA ASN A 220 23.19 20.37 -9.95
C ASN A 220 21.72 20.10 -10.31
N GLU A 221 20.91 21.17 -10.35
CA GLU A 221 19.46 21.19 -10.57
C GLU A 221 18.59 20.44 -9.54
N GLU A 222 19.19 19.84 -8.50
CA GLU A 222 18.51 19.13 -7.42
C GLU A 222 18.48 19.96 -6.13
N TYR A 223 17.46 19.77 -5.28
CA TYR A 223 17.45 20.32 -3.92
C TYR A 223 18.39 19.53 -3.00
N GLN A 224 18.98 20.20 -2.00
CA GLN A 224 20.00 19.58 -1.16
C GLN A 224 19.47 18.34 -0.40
N ASN A 225 20.12 17.19 -0.64
CA ASN A 225 19.69 15.86 -0.20
C ASN A 225 19.29 15.75 1.28
N GLN A 226 19.92 16.50 2.17
CA GLN A 226 19.62 16.48 3.60
C GLN A 226 18.34 17.24 3.96
N GLU A 227 18.01 18.32 3.25
CA GLU A 227 16.76 19.06 3.44
C GLU A 227 15.57 18.24 2.89
N VAL A 228 15.75 17.62 1.72
CA VAL A 228 14.79 16.68 1.12
C VAL A 228 14.60 15.44 2.01
N HIS A 229 15.68 14.86 2.55
CA HIS A 229 15.59 13.74 3.50
C HIS A 229 14.78 14.08 4.75
N ASN A 230 14.99 15.27 5.31
CA ASN A 230 14.21 15.76 6.45
C ASN A 230 12.72 15.91 6.11
N LEU A 231 12.39 16.47 4.93
CA LEU A 231 11.01 16.55 4.44
C LEU A 231 10.38 15.15 4.31
N CYS A 232 11.04 14.22 3.60
CA CYS A 232 10.59 12.83 3.44
C CYS A 232 10.34 12.14 4.79
N ARG A 233 11.24 12.31 5.77
CA ARG A 233 11.09 11.75 7.13
C ARG A 233 9.79 12.21 7.82
N PHE A 234 9.37 13.46 7.62
CA PHE A 234 8.10 13.95 8.16
C PHE A 234 6.88 13.41 7.38
N ILE A 235 7.00 13.23 6.06
CA ILE A 235 5.95 12.60 5.23
C ILE A 235 5.70 11.16 5.70
N SER A 236 6.75 10.33 5.79
CA SER A 236 6.64 8.91 6.19
C SER A 236 5.99 8.69 7.56
N VAL A 237 6.11 9.65 8.49
CA VAL A 237 5.55 9.58 9.85
C VAL A 237 4.15 10.21 9.97
N MET A 238 3.68 10.96 8.97
CA MET A 238 2.44 11.74 9.11
C MET A 238 1.18 10.87 9.20
N LYS A 239 0.31 11.16 10.18
CA LYS A 239 -1.02 10.56 10.30
C LYS A 239 -2.11 11.46 9.71
N PHE A 240 -2.91 10.88 8.83
CA PHE A 240 -4.06 11.52 8.20
C PHE A 240 -5.29 11.47 9.12
N ARG A 241 -6.29 12.31 8.81
CA ARG A 241 -7.63 12.20 9.38
C ARG A 241 -8.54 11.86 8.20
N PRO A 242 -9.36 10.80 8.27
CA PRO A 242 -10.23 10.46 7.16
C PRO A 242 -11.33 11.54 7.03
N LEU A 243 -11.58 11.98 5.79
CA LEU A 243 -12.56 13.03 5.46
C LEU A 243 -13.87 12.38 5.00
N GLN A 244 -15.01 12.88 5.48
CA GLN A 244 -16.32 12.24 5.29
C GLN A 244 -16.60 11.81 3.85
N TRP A 245 -16.36 12.69 2.87
CA TRP A 245 -16.54 12.41 1.44
C TRP A 245 -15.70 11.22 0.94
N ARG A 246 -14.45 11.11 1.38
CA ARG A 246 -13.54 10.00 1.02
C ARG A 246 -13.89 8.70 1.72
N ILE A 247 -14.64 8.75 2.82
CA ILE A 247 -15.15 7.56 3.53
C ILE A 247 -16.47 7.08 2.91
N SER A 248 -17.26 7.96 2.30
CA SER A 248 -18.54 7.58 1.67
C SER A 248 -18.42 7.14 0.22
N HIS A 249 -17.60 7.81 -0.61
CA HIS A 249 -17.57 7.60 -2.05
C HIS A 249 -16.33 6.82 -2.53
N PRO A 250 -16.49 5.93 -3.53
CA PRO A 250 -15.35 5.34 -4.23
C PRO A 250 -14.76 6.39 -5.16
N TYR A 251 -13.43 6.47 -5.22
CA TYR A 251 -12.71 7.31 -6.18
C TYR A 251 -11.40 6.66 -6.60
N MET A 252 -10.91 7.03 -7.78
CA MET A 252 -9.65 6.53 -8.33
C MET A 252 -8.85 7.73 -8.82
N LEU A 253 -7.53 7.69 -8.64
CA LEU A 253 -6.61 8.56 -9.38
C LEU A 253 -6.07 7.73 -10.55
N VAL A 254 -6.12 8.28 -11.76
CA VAL A 254 -5.66 7.60 -12.97
C VAL A 254 -4.15 7.66 -13.05
N ASP A 255 -3.49 6.50 -13.10
CA ASP A 255 -2.04 6.38 -13.27
C ASP A 255 -1.66 6.15 -14.75
N ARG A 256 -2.45 5.37 -15.50
CA ARG A 256 -2.28 5.07 -16.93
C ARG A 256 -3.63 5.14 -17.65
N MET A 257 -3.66 5.67 -18.87
CA MET A 257 -4.83 5.74 -19.73
C MET A 257 -4.51 5.24 -21.14
N GLU A 258 -5.40 4.46 -21.74
CA GLU A 258 -5.21 3.83 -23.04
C GLU A 258 -6.48 3.90 -23.88
N ASP A 259 -6.33 3.92 -25.21
CA ASP A 259 -7.43 3.98 -26.18
C ASP A 259 -7.51 2.62 -26.90
N ILE A 260 -8.54 1.83 -26.62
CA ILE A 260 -8.75 0.48 -27.18
C ILE A 260 -9.66 0.55 -28.43
N THR A 261 -9.98 1.75 -28.90
CA THR A 261 -10.84 1.97 -30.08
C THR A 261 -10.20 1.39 -31.35
N ASN A 262 -10.99 0.65 -32.14
CA ASN A 262 -10.51 0.01 -33.35
C ASN A 262 -9.99 1.04 -34.37
N GLN A 263 -8.73 0.87 -34.81
CA GLN A 263 -8.05 1.80 -35.71
C GLN A 263 -8.76 1.95 -37.08
N GLU A 264 -9.47 0.93 -37.55
CA GLU A 264 -10.29 1.02 -38.76
C GLU A 264 -11.53 1.90 -38.59
N GLU A 265 -12.07 2.03 -37.37
CA GLU A 265 -13.19 2.93 -37.08
C GLU A 265 -12.69 4.37 -36.97
N LEU A 266 -11.54 4.58 -36.33
CA LEU A 266 -10.84 5.87 -36.31
C LEU A 266 -10.48 6.35 -37.72
N ARG A 267 -10.02 5.46 -38.60
CA ARG A 267 -9.73 5.75 -40.02
C ARG A 267 -10.97 6.17 -40.81
N LYS A 268 -12.13 5.57 -40.52
CA LYS A 268 -13.43 5.91 -41.16
C LYS A 268 -14.06 7.18 -40.57
N LYS A 269 -13.88 7.43 -39.26
CA LYS A 269 -14.45 8.55 -38.50
C LYS A 269 -13.48 8.97 -37.38
N PRO A 270 -12.61 9.98 -37.59
CA PRO A 270 -11.63 10.40 -36.57
C PRO A 270 -12.27 11.02 -35.31
N LYS A 271 -13.56 11.37 -35.38
CA LYS A 271 -14.43 11.85 -34.28
C LYS A 271 -15.52 10.84 -33.91
N CYS A 272 -15.22 9.54 -33.91
CA CYS A 272 -16.09 8.56 -33.25
C CYS A 272 -15.98 8.69 -31.71
N ASP A 273 -16.98 8.16 -31.01
CA ASP A 273 -16.84 7.85 -29.58
C ASP A 273 -15.77 6.77 -29.40
N ARG A 274 -15.11 6.78 -28.23
CA ARG A 274 -13.89 5.97 -28.00
C ARG A 274 -13.97 5.16 -26.71
N THR A 275 -13.45 3.94 -26.76
CA THR A 275 -13.40 3.05 -25.60
C THR A 275 -12.05 3.21 -24.91
N LEU A 276 -12.04 3.93 -23.80
CA LEU A 276 -10.85 4.18 -22.99
C LEU A 276 -10.71 3.15 -21.88
N CYS A 277 -9.53 2.55 -21.74
CA CYS A 277 -9.14 1.83 -20.53
C CYS A 277 -8.34 2.74 -19.60
N VAL A 278 -8.61 2.60 -18.30
CA VAL A 278 -8.18 3.56 -17.27
C VAL A 278 -7.72 2.77 -16.06
N TYR A 279 -6.42 2.86 -15.76
CA TYR A 279 -5.77 2.09 -14.70
C TYR A 279 -5.39 3.00 -13.54
N GLY A 280 -5.60 2.54 -12.31
CA GLY A 280 -5.15 3.22 -11.11
C GLY A 280 -5.65 2.57 -9.83
N TYR A 281 -5.15 3.03 -8.69
CA TYR A 281 -5.56 2.51 -7.38
C TYR A 281 -6.94 3.03 -6.98
N LEU A 282 -7.85 2.10 -6.62
CA LEU A 282 -9.14 2.40 -6.01
C LEU A 282 -8.99 2.91 -4.56
N ARG A 283 -9.83 3.86 -4.16
CA ARG A 283 -9.72 4.63 -2.92
C ARG A 283 -11.10 4.92 -2.33
N GLY A 284 -11.14 5.08 -1.01
CA GLY A 284 -12.39 5.31 -0.28
C GLY A 284 -13.17 4.02 -0.04
N THR A 285 -14.26 3.81 -0.78
CA THR A 285 -15.09 2.60 -0.69
C THR A 285 -14.95 1.69 -1.91
N HIS A 286 -15.53 0.49 -1.84
CA HIS A 286 -15.54 -0.45 -2.96
C HIS A 286 -16.41 0.05 -4.11
N LEU A 287 -15.87 0.02 -5.33
CA LEU A 287 -16.58 0.29 -6.57
C LEU A 287 -17.50 -0.88 -6.93
N LYS A 288 -18.56 -0.64 -7.71
CA LYS A 288 -19.46 -1.69 -8.23
C LYS A 288 -19.60 -1.52 -9.75
N SER A 289 -19.68 -2.61 -10.50
CA SER A 289 -19.80 -2.56 -11.97
C SER A 289 -21.02 -1.75 -12.47
N THR A 290 -22.06 -1.61 -11.66
CA THR A 290 -23.29 -0.86 -11.99
C THR A 290 -23.27 0.62 -11.57
N THR A 291 -22.23 1.12 -10.89
CA THR A 291 -22.16 2.55 -10.53
C THR A 291 -21.71 3.40 -11.71
N LYS A 292 -22.39 4.54 -11.94
CA LYS A 292 -21.91 5.59 -12.84
C LYS A 292 -20.69 6.29 -12.24
N ILE A 293 -19.74 6.68 -13.09
CA ILE A 293 -18.54 7.45 -12.72
C ILE A 293 -18.68 8.85 -13.32
N HIS A 294 -18.34 9.87 -12.53
CA HIS A 294 -18.11 11.23 -13.04
C HIS A 294 -16.62 11.42 -13.30
N ILE A 295 -16.24 11.75 -14.52
CA ILE A 295 -14.87 12.13 -14.89
C ILE A 295 -14.83 13.66 -14.97
N PRO A 296 -14.07 14.36 -14.09
CA PRO A 296 -13.99 15.81 -14.10
C PRO A 296 -13.57 16.34 -15.47
N GLY A 297 -14.32 17.31 -16.01
CA GLY A 297 -14.10 17.89 -17.34
C GLY A 297 -14.66 17.07 -18.52
N CYS A 298 -14.95 15.77 -18.35
CA CYS A 298 -15.52 14.93 -19.42
C CYS A 298 -17.02 14.64 -19.24
N GLY A 299 -17.47 14.43 -18.00
CA GLY A 299 -18.89 14.22 -17.67
C GLY A 299 -19.20 12.87 -17.01
N ASP A 300 -20.46 12.45 -17.08
CA ASP A 300 -20.98 11.23 -16.46
C ASP A 300 -20.94 10.04 -17.43
N HIS A 301 -20.29 8.95 -17.03
CA HIS A 301 -20.13 7.73 -17.84
C HIS A 301 -20.59 6.49 -17.07
N SER A 302 -21.02 5.46 -17.81
CA SER A 302 -21.23 4.10 -17.28
C SER A 302 -19.95 3.28 -17.39
N ILE A 303 -19.74 2.34 -16.47
CA ILE A 303 -18.66 1.36 -16.53
C ILE A 303 -19.11 0.21 -17.44
N ASN A 304 -18.24 -0.24 -18.34
CA ASN A 304 -18.49 -1.43 -19.18
C ASN A 304 -17.97 -2.72 -18.52
N ASP A 305 -16.76 -2.68 -17.95
CA ASP A 305 -16.11 -3.80 -17.25
C ASP A 305 -15.21 -3.28 -16.11
N ILE A 306 -14.92 -4.12 -15.11
CA ILE A 306 -13.95 -3.88 -14.04
C ILE A 306 -13.11 -5.13 -13.83
N GLN A 307 -11.81 -5.03 -14.11
CA GLN A 307 -10.85 -6.10 -13.86
C GLN A 307 -9.89 -5.71 -12.74
N PHE A 308 -9.58 -6.67 -11.85
CA PHE A 308 -8.57 -6.50 -10.82
C PHE A 308 -7.22 -6.96 -11.35
N LEU A 309 -6.19 -6.12 -11.21
CA LEU A 309 -4.82 -6.40 -11.62
C LEU A 309 -3.91 -6.52 -10.38
N PRO A 310 -2.80 -7.26 -10.45
CA PRO A 310 -1.80 -7.27 -9.38
C PRO A 310 -1.18 -5.88 -9.19
N ASP A 311 -0.83 -5.54 -7.95
CA ASP A 311 -0.27 -4.24 -7.60
C ASP A 311 1.16 -4.10 -8.18
N PRO A 312 1.49 -3.03 -8.94
CA PRO A 312 2.81 -2.82 -9.52
C PRO A 312 3.84 -2.25 -8.52
N CYS A 313 3.40 -1.83 -7.32
CA CYS A 313 4.24 -1.35 -6.22
C CYS A 313 3.82 -2.02 -4.88
N PRO A 314 3.93 -3.36 -4.78
CA PRO A 314 3.48 -4.10 -3.60
C PRO A 314 4.24 -3.66 -2.34
N THR A 315 3.53 -3.57 -1.22
CA THR A 315 4.14 -3.27 0.08
C THR A 315 4.97 -4.47 0.57
N PRO A 316 6.27 -4.32 0.88
CA PRO A 316 7.14 -5.43 1.26
C PRO A 316 6.85 -5.93 2.68
N ASP A 317 6.94 -7.25 2.86
CA ASP A 317 6.48 -7.96 4.05
C ASP A 317 7.10 -7.51 5.37
N LEU A 318 6.36 -7.76 6.45
CA LEU A 318 6.64 -7.33 7.84
C LEU A 318 7.84 -8.04 8.51
N SER A 319 8.77 -8.54 7.71
CA SER A 319 10.11 -8.99 8.10
C SER A 319 10.77 -8.08 9.16
N LYS A 320 11.38 -8.71 10.17
CA LYS A 320 11.75 -8.09 11.46
C LYS A 320 12.75 -6.90 11.39
N LYS A 321 13.50 -6.73 10.29
CA LYS A 321 14.42 -5.59 10.07
C LYS A 321 13.64 -4.30 9.74
N GLN A 322 13.86 -3.21 10.47
CA GLN A 322 13.08 -1.96 10.30
C GLN A 322 13.40 -1.14 9.04
N SER A 323 14.52 -1.39 8.38
CA SER A 323 14.93 -0.73 7.13
C SER A 323 14.20 -1.29 5.89
N LEU A 324 14.15 -0.49 4.82
CA LEU A 324 13.81 -0.95 3.46
C LEU A 324 15.09 -1.25 2.67
N ASN A 325 15.21 -2.44 2.11
CA ASN A 325 16.26 -2.79 1.16
C ASN A 325 16.11 -2.00 -0.16
N VAL A 326 17.13 -2.00 -1.02
CA VAL A 326 17.06 -1.31 -2.33
C VAL A 326 16.04 -1.99 -3.26
N LYS A 327 16.07 -3.33 -3.36
CA LYS A 327 15.07 -4.13 -4.12
C LYS A 327 13.61 -3.92 -3.67
N GLN A 328 13.40 -3.41 -2.45
CA GLN A 328 12.07 -3.16 -1.85
C GLN A 328 11.57 -1.72 -2.05
N ARG A 329 12.10 -1.00 -3.06
CA ARG A 329 11.74 0.40 -3.37
C ARG A 329 11.30 0.55 -4.84
N PRO A 330 10.31 -0.23 -5.31
CA PRO A 330 9.79 -0.03 -6.66
C PRO A 330 9.20 1.37 -6.83
N ILE A 331 9.22 1.81 -8.09
CA ILE A 331 8.60 3.03 -8.57
C ILE A 331 7.67 2.67 -9.71
N TYR A 332 6.43 3.17 -9.66
CA TYR A 332 5.43 2.99 -10.70
C TYR A 332 4.95 4.36 -11.15
N ALA A 333 5.34 4.74 -12.37
CA ALA A 333 5.04 6.04 -12.97
C ALA A 333 4.94 5.90 -14.49
N PRO A 334 3.91 5.23 -15.01
CA PRO A 334 3.86 4.76 -16.41
C PRO A 334 3.82 5.90 -17.45
N MET A 335 3.40 7.12 -17.05
CA MET A 335 3.43 8.31 -17.90
C MET A 335 4.70 9.18 -17.73
N SER A 336 5.63 8.81 -16.83
CA SER A 336 6.86 9.57 -16.55
C SER A 336 8.11 8.85 -17.08
N GLY A 337 9.19 9.61 -17.29
CA GLY A 337 10.46 9.11 -17.81
C GLY A 337 11.29 8.33 -16.79
N VAL A 338 10.85 7.11 -16.44
CA VAL A 338 11.56 6.19 -15.54
C VAL A 338 12.72 5.54 -16.29
N GLY A 339 13.95 5.62 -15.75
CA GLY A 339 15.12 4.97 -16.35
C GLY A 339 15.52 5.48 -17.74
N GLY A 340 15.03 6.65 -18.15
CA GLY A 340 15.23 7.20 -19.52
C GLY A 340 14.18 6.77 -20.54
N ILE A 341 13.24 5.89 -20.17
CA ILE A 341 12.17 5.41 -21.05
C ILE A 341 10.92 6.27 -20.84
N ILE A 342 10.40 6.89 -21.90
CA ILE A 342 9.16 7.67 -21.91
C ILE A 342 8.17 6.96 -22.85
N TYR A 343 7.03 6.56 -22.30
CA TYR A 343 5.91 6.02 -23.07
C TYR A 343 5.00 7.16 -23.55
N ASP A 344 4.90 7.31 -24.86
CA ASP A 344 3.77 7.98 -25.53
C ASP A 344 2.82 6.90 -26.08
N LYS A 345 1.64 7.28 -26.55
CA LYS A 345 0.54 6.34 -26.87
C LYS A 345 0.92 5.25 -27.86
N ASP A 346 1.62 5.65 -28.91
CA ASP A 346 1.95 4.81 -30.06
C ASP A 346 3.48 4.60 -30.20
N ALA A 347 4.29 5.15 -29.30
CA ALA A 347 5.74 5.23 -29.42
C ALA A 347 6.47 5.23 -28.07
N VAL A 348 7.63 4.58 -28.01
CA VAL A 348 8.52 4.56 -26.84
C VAL A 348 9.78 5.35 -27.15
N TYR A 349 10.00 6.44 -26.44
CA TYR A 349 11.22 7.25 -26.55
C TYR A 349 12.23 6.79 -25.49
N ILE A 350 13.46 6.49 -25.90
CA ILE A 350 14.53 6.05 -25.01
C ILE A 350 15.67 7.08 -25.06
N ASP A 351 15.91 7.73 -23.93
CA ASP A 351 17.00 8.68 -23.70
C ASP A 351 18.31 7.92 -23.46
N ILE A 352 18.96 7.49 -24.55
CA ILE A 352 20.31 6.92 -24.51
C ILE A 352 21.28 8.07 -24.21
N GLY A 353 21.75 8.13 -22.97
CA GLY A 353 22.52 9.27 -22.45
C GLY A 353 23.77 9.61 -23.27
N GLN A 354 24.15 10.89 -23.29
CA GLN A 354 25.09 11.49 -24.26
C GLN A 354 26.46 10.80 -24.48
N LYS A 355 26.89 9.89 -23.61
CA LYS A 355 28.11 9.09 -23.82
C LYS A 355 28.08 8.34 -25.16
N ASP A 356 26.93 7.76 -25.52
CA ASP A 356 26.77 6.99 -26.76
C ASP A 356 26.39 7.89 -27.96
N ALA A 357 26.04 9.15 -27.69
CA ALA A 357 25.72 10.14 -28.72
C ALA A 357 26.98 10.80 -29.31
N ASN A 358 28.03 11.02 -28.51
CA ASN A 358 29.30 11.54 -29.03
C ASN A 358 29.96 10.58 -30.03
N LYS A 359 29.88 9.25 -29.79
CA LYS A 359 30.29 8.18 -30.71
C LYS A 359 29.59 8.19 -32.10
N LYS A 360 28.71 9.15 -32.39
CA LYS A 360 28.07 9.35 -33.70
C LYS A 360 28.43 10.68 -34.39
N ASN A 361 29.17 11.56 -33.71
CA ASN A 361 29.57 12.87 -34.23
C ASN A 361 31.09 13.05 -34.33
N GLU A 362 31.88 12.18 -33.70
CA GLU A 362 33.30 12.02 -33.98
C GLU A 362 33.43 11.12 -35.20
N GLU A 363 33.96 11.66 -36.31
CA GLU A 363 34.17 10.95 -37.59
C GLU A 363 35.41 10.03 -37.52
N ASP A 364 35.59 9.32 -36.41
CA ASP A 364 36.70 8.38 -36.22
C ASP A 364 36.42 7.03 -36.91
N GLU A 365 37.35 6.64 -37.77
CA GLU A 365 37.26 5.44 -38.60
C GLU A 365 37.47 4.16 -37.76
N HIS A 366 36.81 3.06 -38.18
CA HIS A 366 36.89 1.71 -37.60
C HIS A 366 36.22 1.44 -36.23
N ASP A 367 34.89 1.40 -36.23
CA ASP A 367 34.10 0.67 -35.22
C ASP A 367 33.05 -0.23 -35.94
N GLU A 368 33.42 -1.49 -36.22
CA GLU A 368 32.70 -2.36 -37.17
C GLU A 368 31.21 -2.70 -36.87
N PRO A 369 30.70 -2.81 -35.62
CA PRO A 369 29.32 -3.27 -35.40
C PRO A 369 28.24 -2.30 -35.92
N GLY A 370 28.54 -1.01 -36.07
CA GLY A 370 27.61 -0.02 -36.63
C GLY A 370 27.32 -0.23 -38.12
N GLY A 371 28.32 -0.64 -38.89
CA GLY A 371 28.17 -1.00 -40.30
C GLY A 371 27.30 -2.24 -40.50
N LEU A 372 27.48 -3.25 -39.64
CA LEU A 372 26.69 -4.48 -39.68
C LEU A 372 25.21 -4.22 -39.33
N LEU A 373 24.91 -3.46 -38.28
CA LEU A 373 23.54 -3.10 -37.90
C LEU A 373 22.82 -2.29 -38.99
N SER A 374 23.49 -1.31 -39.58
CA SER A 374 22.91 -0.52 -40.69
C SER A 374 22.76 -1.34 -41.98
N GLY A 375 23.65 -2.29 -42.25
CA GLY A 375 23.48 -3.28 -43.32
C GLY A 375 22.24 -4.14 -43.12
N LEU A 376 22.09 -4.76 -41.94
CA LEU A 376 20.96 -5.62 -41.58
C LEU A 376 19.62 -4.88 -41.62
N LEU A 377 19.55 -3.64 -41.10
CA LEU A 377 18.32 -2.81 -41.12
C LEU A 377 17.82 -2.48 -42.53
N ASN A 378 18.68 -2.49 -43.55
CA ASN A 378 18.32 -2.22 -44.94
C ASN A 378 17.96 -3.50 -45.75
N VAL A 379 18.06 -4.69 -45.15
CA VAL A 379 17.70 -5.96 -45.80
C VAL A 379 16.19 -6.20 -45.68
N GLN A 380 15.47 -6.09 -46.79
CA GLN A 380 14.02 -6.32 -46.84
C GLN A 380 13.64 -7.79 -47.09
N ASP A 381 14.48 -8.57 -47.78
CA ASP A 381 14.26 -10.00 -48.00
C ASP A 381 14.76 -10.84 -46.81
N THR A 382 14.07 -11.94 -46.49
CA THR A 382 14.57 -12.89 -45.49
C THR A 382 15.91 -13.50 -45.90
N ILE A 383 16.72 -13.89 -44.90
CA ILE A 383 18.00 -14.56 -45.14
C ILE A 383 17.80 -15.83 -45.99
N ASP A 384 16.75 -16.61 -45.73
CA ASP A 384 16.40 -17.81 -46.52
C ASP A 384 16.05 -17.50 -47.98
N SER A 385 15.36 -16.37 -48.25
CA SER A 385 15.09 -15.90 -49.61
C SER A 385 16.39 -15.57 -50.35
N LYS A 386 17.35 -14.93 -49.65
CA LYS A 386 18.67 -14.66 -50.21
C LYS A 386 19.51 -15.93 -50.36
N MET A 387 19.40 -16.88 -49.44
CA MET A 387 20.15 -18.15 -49.45
C MET A 387 19.66 -19.08 -50.56
N SER A 388 18.35 -19.17 -50.79
CA SER A 388 17.76 -19.91 -51.93
C SER A 388 18.03 -19.22 -53.27
N ALA A 389 18.06 -17.89 -53.34
CA ALA A 389 18.54 -17.15 -54.51
C ALA A 389 20.07 -17.23 -54.74
N SER A 390 20.85 -17.58 -53.71
CA SER A 390 22.32 -17.67 -53.76
C SER A 390 22.76 -19.04 -54.30
N GLN A 391 22.82 -19.13 -55.62
CA GLN A 391 23.24 -20.35 -56.31
C GLN A 391 24.69 -20.72 -56.01
N MET A 392 24.91 -21.88 -55.40
CA MET A 392 26.26 -22.39 -55.13
C MET A 392 26.90 -22.97 -56.40
N THR A 393 28.15 -22.60 -56.66
CA THR A 393 28.99 -23.20 -57.70
C THR A 393 30.08 -24.07 -57.05
N LEU A 394 30.11 -25.36 -57.40
CA LEU A 394 31.10 -26.30 -56.85
C LEU A 394 32.49 -26.13 -57.47
N PHE A 395 32.56 -25.60 -58.71
CA PHE A 395 33.81 -25.27 -59.39
C PHE A 395 33.69 -23.93 -60.12
N SER A 396 34.82 -23.25 -60.31
CA SER A 396 34.90 -21.86 -60.81
C SER A 396 34.39 -21.62 -62.25
N ASN A 397 34.10 -22.68 -63.01
CA ASN A 397 33.59 -22.62 -64.39
C ASN A 397 32.35 -23.52 -64.63
N THR A 398 31.72 -24.06 -63.58
CA THR A 398 30.50 -24.89 -63.72
C THR A 398 29.23 -24.07 -63.58
N ALA A 399 28.16 -24.50 -64.26
CA ALA A 399 26.86 -23.86 -64.14
C ALA A 399 26.34 -23.90 -62.69
N PRO A 400 25.70 -22.82 -62.20
CA PRO A 400 25.09 -22.78 -60.88
C PRO A 400 24.00 -23.83 -60.70
N LEU A 401 23.89 -24.39 -59.48
CA LEU A 401 22.78 -25.27 -59.11
C LEU A 401 21.54 -24.45 -58.75
N THR A 402 20.42 -24.76 -59.41
CA THR A 402 19.08 -24.25 -59.09
C THR A 402 18.14 -25.42 -58.80
N ASP A 403 17.57 -25.43 -57.60
CA ASP A 403 16.55 -26.35 -57.08
C ASP A 403 16.80 -27.86 -57.21
N LEU A 404 16.81 -28.55 -56.06
CA LEU A 404 16.98 -30.01 -55.96
C LEU A 404 15.71 -30.75 -56.41
N GLN A 405 15.51 -30.89 -57.73
CA GLN A 405 14.59 -31.89 -58.28
C GLN A 405 15.24 -33.29 -58.23
N GLU A 406 14.72 -34.10 -57.31
CA GLU A 406 14.77 -35.57 -57.22
C GLU A 406 15.82 -36.31 -58.07
N LEU A 407 16.91 -36.77 -57.42
CA LEU A 407 17.73 -37.88 -57.91
C LEU A 407 17.84 -38.97 -56.84
N GLU A 408 16.79 -39.79 -56.75
CA GLU A 408 16.86 -41.06 -56.02
C GLU A 408 17.79 -42.07 -56.73
N LEU A 409 18.68 -42.66 -55.93
CA LEU A 409 19.15 -44.06 -56.03
C LEU A 409 19.70 -44.59 -57.38
N LYS A 410 21.00 -44.91 -57.38
CA LYS A 410 21.42 -46.33 -57.45
C LYS A 410 22.88 -46.59 -57.02
N ASN A 411 23.04 -47.64 -56.22
CA ASN A 411 24.34 -48.19 -55.78
C ASN A 411 24.94 -49.18 -56.80
N GLY A 412 26.26 -49.38 -56.70
CA GLY A 412 26.97 -50.60 -57.10
C GLY A 412 28.04 -50.39 -58.17
N GLY A 413 29.32 -50.75 -57.95
CA GLY A 413 29.98 -51.24 -56.72
C GLY A 413 31.26 -52.05 -57.02
N HIS A 414 32.20 -52.12 -56.06
CA HIS A 414 33.50 -52.86 -56.11
C HIS A 414 34.48 -52.36 -57.21
N GLU A 415 35.82 -52.53 -57.19
CA GLU A 415 36.84 -53.14 -56.29
C GLU A 415 38.20 -52.43 -56.63
N ASP A 416 39.36 -52.53 -55.96
CA ASP A 416 39.94 -53.37 -54.87
C ASP A 416 41.19 -52.64 -54.27
N GLY A 417 41.79 -53.12 -53.15
CA GLY A 417 43.22 -52.87 -52.82
C GLY A 417 43.62 -52.34 -51.43
N ASP A 418 44.15 -53.23 -50.56
CA ASP A 418 44.86 -52.93 -49.29
C ASP A 418 46.37 -52.59 -49.47
N GLU A 419 47.00 -51.94 -48.46
CA GLU A 419 48.11 -52.53 -47.66
C GLU A 419 48.81 -51.51 -46.68
N GLU A 420 48.69 -51.82 -45.37
CA GLU A 420 49.68 -51.76 -44.27
C GLU A 420 50.56 -50.53 -43.84
N ASN A 421 50.52 -50.28 -42.51
CA ASN A 421 51.62 -50.03 -41.53
C ASN A 421 52.59 -48.82 -41.64
N SER A 422 52.64 -47.98 -40.56
CA SER A 422 53.78 -47.94 -39.58
C SER A 422 53.64 -46.84 -38.49
N ASP A 423 53.97 -47.17 -37.22
CA ASP A 423 54.53 -46.38 -36.07
C ASP A 423 54.01 -44.94 -35.73
N PHE A 424 53.63 -44.56 -34.48
CA PHE A 424 54.23 -44.70 -33.12
C PHE A 424 55.33 -43.62 -32.87
N ASP A 425 55.10 -42.59 -32.03
CA ASP A 425 55.30 -42.42 -30.56
C ASP A 425 54.48 -41.17 -30.08
N GLN A 426 54.19 -40.76 -28.82
CA GLN A 426 54.21 -41.28 -27.42
C GLN A 426 53.41 -40.26 -26.52
N GLU A 427 52.76 -40.72 -25.42
CA GLU A 427 52.47 -40.01 -24.12
C GLU A 427 51.55 -38.73 -24.10
N ASP A 428 50.72 -38.39 -23.10
CA ASP A 428 50.16 -39.10 -21.91
C ASP A 428 48.91 -38.34 -21.33
N GLU A 429 48.29 -38.88 -20.25
CA GLU A 429 47.56 -38.29 -19.09
C GLU A 429 47.23 -36.76 -19.05
N ASP A 430 46.15 -36.20 -18.47
CA ASP A 430 44.98 -36.72 -17.74
C ASP A 430 43.91 -35.59 -17.51
N ASP A 431 42.66 -36.01 -17.24
CA ASP A 431 41.63 -35.49 -16.30
C ASP A 431 41.06 -34.04 -16.32
N ASP A 432 39.87 -33.87 -15.72
CA ASP A 432 39.10 -32.61 -15.60
C ASP A 432 39.47 -31.82 -14.31
N GLU A 433 39.73 -30.50 -14.37
CA GLU A 433 39.46 -29.56 -13.24
C GLU A 433 39.39 -28.06 -13.63
N GLU A 434 38.98 -27.24 -12.66
CA GLU A 434 38.33 -25.91 -12.67
C GLU A 434 39.00 -24.72 -13.44
N GLU A 435 38.19 -23.72 -13.84
CA GLU A 435 38.67 -22.39 -14.31
C GLU A 435 39.05 -21.49 -13.11
N GLU A 436 40.28 -20.97 -13.08
CA GLU A 436 40.79 -20.09 -12.01
C GLU A 436 40.29 -18.63 -12.11
N GLU A 437 40.02 -17.97 -10.97
CA GLU A 437 39.93 -16.50 -10.90
C GLU A 437 41.34 -15.90 -10.62
N GLU A 438 41.94 -15.21 -11.60
CA GLU A 438 43.19 -14.46 -11.38
C GLU A 438 42.96 -13.15 -10.58
N GLU A 439 43.60 -13.04 -9.41
CA GLU A 439 43.76 -11.80 -8.64
C GLU A 439 45.18 -11.21 -8.84
N GLU A 440 45.28 -9.93 -9.21
CA GLU A 440 46.42 -9.04 -8.90
C GLU A 440 46.07 -7.57 -9.21
N SER A 441 46.64 -6.53 -8.59
CA SER A 441 47.16 -6.34 -7.22
C SER A 441 47.42 -4.82 -6.96
N ALA A 442 47.88 -4.46 -5.75
CA ALA A 442 48.32 -3.13 -5.28
C ALA A 442 47.27 -2.00 -5.27
N ASP A 443 46.94 -1.31 -4.16
CA ASP A 443 47.69 -0.77 -2.99
C ASP A 443 48.18 0.68 -3.16
N ASP A 444 47.64 1.57 -2.32
CA ASP A 444 48.40 2.61 -1.61
C ASP A 444 47.54 3.08 -0.42
N GLY A 445 48.10 3.10 0.79
CA GLY A 445 47.36 3.34 2.04
C GLY A 445 47.53 4.74 2.64
N ASP A 446 46.73 5.05 3.66
CA ASP A 446 47.06 6.11 4.63
C ASP A 446 46.58 5.75 6.04
N SER A 447 47.33 6.14 7.06
CA SER A 447 47.22 5.64 8.43
C SER A 447 47.70 6.65 9.47
N ASP A 448 46.88 7.67 9.77
CA ASP A 448 47.13 8.59 10.87
C ASP A 448 46.49 8.13 12.19
N SER A 449 47.34 7.59 13.07
CA SER A 449 47.13 7.58 14.52
C SER A 449 47.99 8.69 15.14
N ASP A 450 47.40 9.60 15.92
CA ASP A 450 48.18 10.61 16.65
C ASP A 450 47.64 10.85 18.07
N GLU A 451 48.49 11.42 18.93
CA GLU A 451 48.50 11.17 20.36
C GLU A 451 47.73 12.19 21.23
N LYS A 452 47.92 12.10 22.56
CA LYS A 452 47.26 12.91 23.60
C LYS A 452 47.98 14.24 23.87
N GLU A 453 47.24 15.16 24.47
CA GLU A 453 47.72 15.81 25.71
C GLU A 453 46.64 15.73 26.81
N ASP A 454 47.08 15.63 28.07
CA ASP A 454 46.23 15.52 29.26
C ASP A 454 45.93 16.91 29.88
N LEU A 455 44.97 17.00 30.82
CA LEU A 455 45.17 17.57 32.17
C LEU A 455 43.88 17.54 33.03
N GLU A 456 43.91 16.70 34.07
CA GLU A 456 43.42 16.95 35.44
C GLU A 456 41.92 17.30 35.73
N ASN A 457 41.31 16.86 36.86
CA ASN A 457 41.79 16.06 38.01
C ASN A 457 40.64 15.35 38.74
N THR A 458 40.92 14.30 39.54
CA THR A 458 40.13 13.71 40.68
C THR A 458 38.62 13.40 40.48
N GLU A 459 37.96 12.35 40.99
CA GLU A 459 38.22 11.14 41.82
C GLU A 459 36.88 10.31 41.81
N SER A 460 36.73 9.05 42.22
CA SER A 460 37.62 7.90 42.50
C SER A 460 36.76 6.60 42.64
N GLU A 461 37.37 5.50 43.11
CA GLU A 461 36.79 4.22 43.59
C GLU A 461 35.55 3.59 42.88
N GLN A 462 35.81 2.52 42.11
CA GLN A 462 35.02 1.28 42.21
C GLN A 462 35.46 0.48 43.48
N PRO A 463 34.87 -0.67 43.89
CA PRO A 463 33.78 -1.47 43.27
C PRO A 463 32.73 -2.05 44.26
N LYS A 464 31.74 -2.81 43.76
CA LYS A 464 31.50 -4.25 44.10
C LYS A 464 30.19 -4.81 43.52
N ALA A 465 30.16 -6.14 43.34
CA ALA A 465 29.00 -6.91 42.92
C ALA A 465 28.53 -7.91 43.99
N LYS A 466 27.21 -8.15 44.05
CA LYS A 466 26.48 -9.35 44.55
C LYS A 466 24.99 -9.14 44.23
N LYS A 467 24.30 -10.02 43.49
CA LYS A 467 23.74 -11.34 43.87
C LYS A 467 22.66 -11.31 44.99
N MET A 468 21.42 -11.49 44.53
CA MET A 468 20.41 -12.46 45.01
C MET A 468 19.44 -12.16 46.18
N LYS A 469 18.17 -12.53 45.90
CA LYS A 469 17.09 -13.11 46.74
C LYS A 469 16.09 -12.22 47.54
N LEU A 470 14.80 -12.51 47.23
CA LEU A 470 13.59 -12.67 48.07
C LEU A 470 13.12 -11.58 49.06
N ALA A 471 11.80 -11.29 48.99
CA ALA A 471 10.75 -11.40 50.05
C ALA A 471 10.98 -10.74 51.44
N GLU A 472 9.97 -10.20 52.14
CA GLU A 472 8.53 -9.99 51.88
C GLU A 472 7.98 -8.90 52.85
N ASP A 473 6.64 -8.76 52.93
CA ASP A 473 5.88 -8.06 53.99
C ASP A 473 5.93 -6.50 54.06
N SER A 474 4.85 -5.79 54.45
CA SER A 474 3.45 -6.22 54.72
C SER A 474 2.45 -5.04 54.68
N MET A 475 1.15 -5.38 54.60
CA MET A 475 -0.05 -4.53 54.84
C MET A 475 -0.32 -3.40 53.82
N SER A 476 -1.56 -3.12 53.39
CA SER A 476 -2.90 -3.75 53.54
C SER A 476 -3.83 -3.14 52.47
N SER A 477 -5.01 -3.63 52.06
CA SER A 477 -5.97 -4.66 52.53
C SER A 477 -6.98 -4.94 51.40
N ALA A 478 -7.58 -6.16 51.34
CA ALA A 478 -8.87 -6.55 50.72
C ALA A 478 -9.17 -6.08 49.25
N SER A 479 -9.53 -6.95 48.29
CA SER A 479 -10.75 -7.80 48.19
C SER A 479 -12.06 -7.00 48.36
N GLU A 480 -13.16 -7.22 47.63
CA GLU A 480 -13.62 -8.30 46.73
C GLU A 480 -14.07 -7.68 45.36
N ASP A 481 -13.96 -8.23 44.13
CA ASP A 481 -13.69 -9.57 43.52
C ASP A 481 -14.87 -10.58 43.67
N ASP A 482 -15.50 -11.25 42.68
CA ASP A 482 -15.27 -11.71 41.28
C ASP A 482 -16.31 -11.11 40.27
N ASP A 483 -16.28 -11.19 38.93
CA ASP A 483 -15.98 -12.18 37.85
C ASP A 483 -17.15 -13.11 37.43
N ASP A 484 -17.55 -13.01 36.14
CA ASP A 484 -17.89 -14.13 35.23
C ASP A 484 -17.93 -13.60 33.76
N SER A 485 -18.21 -14.48 32.81
CA SER A 485 -17.55 -14.51 31.50
C SER A 485 -18.51 -14.68 30.32
N GLU A 486 -18.08 -14.21 29.14
CA GLU A 486 -18.52 -14.76 27.85
C GLU A 486 -17.29 -15.03 26.98
N LYS A 487 -17.19 -16.24 26.43
CA LYS A 487 -16.19 -16.60 25.43
C LYS A 487 -16.68 -16.17 24.04
N SER A 488 -15.87 -15.39 23.32
CA SER A 488 -15.95 -15.32 21.86
C SER A 488 -14.83 -16.19 21.27
N GLU A 489 -15.17 -17.35 20.70
CA GLU A 489 -14.19 -18.20 20.02
C GLU A 489 -13.92 -17.69 18.60
N ASP A 490 -12.76 -17.05 18.41
CA ASP A 490 -12.13 -16.82 17.12
C ASP A 490 -10.75 -17.48 17.14
N SER A 491 -10.51 -18.43 16.24
CA SER A 491 -9.35 -19.32 16.26
C SER A 491 -8.54 -19.16 14.98
N SER A 492 -7.53 -18.31 15.04
CA SER A 492 -6.46 -18.26 14.05
C SER A 492 -5.54 -19.48 14.15
N ASP A 493 -5.16 -20.03 13.00
CA ASP A 493 -3.78 -20.41 12.64
C ASP A 493 -3.78 -20.59 11.12
N ASP A 494 -2.87 -20.12 10.26
CA ASP A 494 -1.58 -19.38 10.25
C ASP A 494 -0.63 -20.13 9.30
N ASP A 495 0.30 -19.43 8.66
CA ASP A 495 1.01 -19.92 7.48
C ASP A 495 2.13 -20.93 7.81
N LEU A 496 2.12 -22.08 7.14
CA LEU A 496 3.23 -23.05 7.22
C LEU A 496 4.40 -22.59 6.34
N GLU A 497 5.39 -21.95 6.96
CA GLU A 497 6.66 -21.61 6.32
C GLU A 497 7.39 -22.86 5.78
N LYS A 498 8.08 -22.68 4.65
CA LYS A 498 8.91 -23.69 3.99
C LYS A 498 10.22 -23.89 4.75
N SER A 499 10.45 -25.07 5.33
CA SER A 499 11.79 -25.51 5.74
C SER A 499 12.35 -26.53 4.75
N GLU A 500 13.52 -26.23 4.20
CA GLU A 500 14.41 -27.19 3.55
C GLU A 500 15.46 -27.63 4.58
N ASP A 501 15.64 -28.94 4.71
CA ASP A 501 16.81 -29.55 5.35
C ASP A 501 17.04 -30.93 4.72
N SER A 502 18.28 -31.42 4.76
CA SER A 502 18.74 -32.54 3.93
C SER A 502 19.78 -33.39 4.66
N SER A 503 19.48 -34.68 4.86
CA SER A 503 20.50 -35.73 5.11
C SER A 503 19.97 -37.12 4.77
N ASP A 504 20.84 -37.87 4.11
CA ASP A 504 21.09 -39.31 4.18
C ASP A 504 20.00 -40.34 3.81
N ASP A 505 20.47 -41.38 3.09
CA ASP A 505 19.71 -42.54 2.65
C ASP A 505 19.41 -43.54 3.78
N ASP A 506 18.30 -44.28 3.63
CA ASP A 506 18.30 -45.71 3.94
C ASP A 506 17.28 -46.43 3.03
N ASP A 507 17.64 -47.61 2.55
CA ASP A 507 16.96 -48.27 1.42
C ASP A 507 15.88 -49.29 1.85
N GLN A 508 14.94 -49.60 0.96
CA GLN A 508 13.97 -50.71 1.03
C GLN A 508 12.94 -50.74 2.19
N GLU A 509 11.76 -50.13 2.01
CA GLU A 509 10.51 -50.83 2.38
C GLU A 509 9.26 -50.41 1.56
N THR A 510 8.93 -51.17 0.51
CA THR A 510 7.80 -50.91 -0.40
C THR A 510 6.44 -51.32 0.20
N GLY A 511 6.01 -50.68 1.29
CA GLY A 511 4.82 -51.07 2.06
C GLY A 511 3.80 -49.96 2.39
N HIS A 512 4.23 -48.94 3.15
CA HIS A 512 3.35 -48.30 4.14
C HIS A 512 3.01 -46.80 3.95
N LEU A 513 2.85 -46.31 2.71
CA LEU A 513 2.49 -44.89 2.43
C LEU A 513 1.24 -44.65 1.56
N LYS A 514 0.46 -45.70 1.24
CA LYS A 514 -0.71 -45.64 0.33
C LYS A 514 -1.85 -44.68 0.74
N TRP A 515 -1.87 -44.18 1.98
CA TRP A 515 -2.87 -43.19 2.42
C TRP A 515 -2.53 -41.76 1.98
N LYS A 516 -1.23 -41.46 1.75
CA LYS A 516 -0.73 -40.13 1.41
C LYS A 516 -0.73 -39.88 -0.11
N THR A 517 -0.52 -40.94 -0.90
CA THR A 517 -0.36 -40.90 -2.38
C THR A 517 -1.60 -40.43 -3.16
N ASP A 518 -2.78 -40.40 -2.54
CA ASP A 518 -4.03 -39.94 -3.17
C ASP A 518 -4.81 -38.90 -2.35
N LEU A 519 -4.18 -38.31 -1.32
CA LEU A 519 -4.83 -37.36 -0.43
C LEU A 519 -5.40 -36.15 -1.19
N LEU A 520 -4.66 -35.61 -2.18
CA LEU A 520 -5.12 -34.50 -3.01
C LEU A 520 -6.34 -34.88 -3.88
N LYS A 521 -6.31 -36.08 -4.49
CA LYS A 521 -7.44 -36.55 -5.31
C LYS A 521 -8.69 -36.78 -4.45
N LYS A 522 -8.54 -37.43 -3.30
CA LYS A 522 -9.60 -37.71 -2.31
C LYS A 522 -10.15 -36.44 -1.63
N ALA A 523 -9.31 -35.43 -1.40
CA ALA A 523 -9.74 -34.09 -1.01
C ALA A 523 -10.58 -33.45 -2.13
N SER A 524 -10.11 -33.52 -3.38
CA SER A 524 -10.83 -32.93 -4.53
C SER A 524 -12.14 -33.66 -4.88
N SER A 525 -12.25 -34.97 -4.63
CA SER A 525 -13.51 -35.71 -4.80
C SER A 525 -14.47 -35.36 -3.66
N SER A 526 -14.05 -35.49 -2.39
CA SER A 526 -14.90 -35.13 -1.26
C SER A 526 -15.31 -33.65 -1.23
N PHE A 527 -14.54 -32.76 -1.87
CA PHE A 527 -14.94 -31.37 -2.10
C PHE A 527 -16.01 -31.25 -3.19
N ARG A 528 -15.89 -31.98 -4.31
CA ARG A 528 -16.95 -32.07 -5.34
C ARG A 528 -18.22 -32.70 -4.77
N ASP A 529 -18.11 -33.78 -4.00
CA ASP A 529 -19.24 -34.44 -3.34
C ASP A 529 -19.95 -33.48 -2.37
N ARG A 530 -19.18 -32.69 -1.60
CA ARG A 530 -19.71 -31.62 -0.73
C ARG A 530 -20.34 -30.45 -1.51
N GLN A 531 -19.82 -30.09 -2.68
CA GLN A 531 -20.41 -29.08 -3.59
C GLN A 531 -21.72 -29.58 -4.23
N LEU A 532 -21.81 -30.85 -4.58
CA LEU A 532 -23.01 -31.48 -5.14
C LEU A 532 -24.11 -31.66 -4.07
N ALA A 533 -23.72 -32.04 -2.84
CA ALA A 533 -24.64 -32.16 -1.72
C ALA A 533 -25.17 -30.80 -1.22
N LYS A 534 -24.31 -29.77 -1.14
CA LYS A 534 -24.70 -28.41 -0.71
C LYS A 534 -25.16 -27.57 -1.90
N LYS A 535 -26.47 -27.60 -2.19
CA LYS A 535 -27.12 -26.73 -3.18
C LYS A 535 -26.66 -25.27 -3.04
N ASN A 536 -25.96 -24.76 -4.05
CA ASN A 536 -25.44 -23.40 -4.05
C ASN A 536 -26.56 -22.38 -4.33
N TYR A 537 -27.26 -21.95 -3.28
CA TYR A 537 -28.34 -20.97 -3.38
C TYR A 537 -27.91 -19.66 -4.04
N LYS A 538 -26.65 -19.22 -3.89
CA LYS A 538 -26.15 -18.01 -4.56
C LYS A 538 -26.14 -18.18 -6.10
N LYS A 539 -25.77 -19.37 -6.62
CA LYS A 539 -25.90 -19.68 -8.05
C LYS A 539 -27.36 -19.84 -8.49
N LEU A 540 -28.25 -20.33 -7.63
CA LEU A 540 -29.68 -20.45 -7.94
C LEU A 540 -30.44 -19.11 -7.95
N ILE A 541 -29.97 -18.10 -7.21
CA ILE A 541 -30.60 -16.77 -7.09
C ILE A 541 -29.99 -15.76 -8.07
N TYR A 542 -28.69 -15.87 -8.37
CA TYR A 542 -27.95 -14.88 -9.17
C TYR A 542 -27.13 -15.48 -10.33
N GLY A 543 -27.25 -16.77 -10.63
CA GLY A 543 -26.67 -17.38 -11.82
C GLY A 543 -27.67 -17.37 -12.96
N ASP A 544 -27.20 -17.10 -14.18
CA ASP A 544 -28.06 -17.04 -15.36
C ASP A 544 -28.69 -18.41 -15.68
N ASP A 545 -29.99 -18.38 -15.98
CA ASP A 545 -30.87 -19.55 -16.07
C ASP A 545 -30.54 -20.47 -17.28
N GLU A 546 -29.66 -20.01 -18.17
CA GLU A 546 -29.17 -20.73 -19.35
C GLU A 546 -28.56 -22.10 -19.02
N THR A 547 -27.90 -22.22 -17.85
CA THR A 547 -27.35 -23.50 -17.37
C THR A 547 -28.42 -24.55 -16.98
N THR A 548 -29.71 -24.30 -17.24
CA THR A 548 -30.79 -25.31 -17.14
C THR A 548 -31.29 -25.84 -18.49
N LEU A 549 -30.62 -25.47 -19.60
CA LEU A 549 -30.90 -25.93 -20.96
C LEU A 549 -29.91 -26.98 -21.50
N SER A 550 -28.71 -27.10 -20.95
CA SER A 550 -27.69 -28.08 -21.36
C SER A 550 -28.04 -29.53 -21.01
N ASP A 551 -28.67 -29.74 -19.86
CA ASP A 551 -28.83 -31.06 -19.24
C ASP A 551 -30.07 -31.80 -19.81
N LYS A 552 -30.20 -31.82 -21.15
CA LYS A 552 -31.32 -32.41 -21.92
C LYS A 552 -30.91 -33.04 -23.25
N GLU A 553 -29.70 -33.57 -23.31
CA GLU A 553 -29.42 -34.79 -24.07
C GLU A 553 -29.50 -35.96 -23.06
N ASP A 554 -29.78 -37.18 -23.52
CA ASP A 554 -30.20 -38.35 -22.72
C ASP A 554 -31.63 -38.33 -22.13
N SER A 555 -32.63 -38.27 -23.02
CA SER A 555 -33.91 -38.95 -22.78
C SER A 555 -34.45 -39.58 -24.06
N GLU A 556 -34.48 -40.92 -24.13
CA GLU A 556 -35.03 -41.67 -25.25
C GLU A 556 -36.57 -41.46 -25.33
N ASP A 557 -37.01 -40.56 -26.22
CA ASP A 557 -38.45 -40.37 -26.54
C ASP A 557 -38.96 -41.61 -27.31
N GLU A 558 -39.84 -42.42 -26.71
CA GLU A 558 -40.47 -43.57 -27.39
C GLU A 558 -41.28 -43.14 -28.64
N GLU A 559 -40.75 -43.39 -29.84
CA GLU A 559 -41.39 -42.99 -31.09
C GLU A 559 -42.58 -43.88 -31.49
N ILE A 560 -43.80 -43.44 -31.17
CA ILE A 560 -45.02 -44.03 -31.75
C ILE A 560 -45.41 -43.26 -33.03
N GLY A 561 -44.97 -43.77 -34.18
CA GLY A 561 -45.64 -43.53 -35.47
C GLY A 561 -45.35 -42.21 -36.18
N GLY A 562 -44.22 -41.54 -35.90
CA GLY A 562 -43.57 -40.59 -36.82
C GLY A 562 -44.30 -39.29 -37.22
N LEU A 563 -45.50 -38.99 -36.70
CA LEU A 563 -46.28 -37.81 -37.11
C LEU A 563 -46.92 -36.98 -35.98
N PHE A 564 -46.86 -37.44 -34.72
CA PHE A 564 -47.48 -36.73 -33.58
C PHE A 564 -46.57 -36.70 -32.34
N LYS A 565 -45.99 -35.53 -32.04
CA LYS A 565 -45.23 -35.32 -30.78
C LYS A 565 -46.16 -34.88 -29.65
N VAL A 566 -46.30 -35.71 -28.61
CA VAL A 566 -47.24 -35.50 -27.49
C VAL A 566 -46.72 -34.40 -26.54
N MET A 567 -47.04 -33.13 -26.84
CA MET A 567 -46.77 -31.99 -25.95
C MET A 567 -47.68 -32.00 -24.70
N ARG A 568 -47.40 -32.88 -23.72
CA ARG A 568 -48.18 -32.91 -22.47
C ARG A 568 -47.38 -32.70 -21.15
N LYS A 569 -46.05 -32.82 -21.14
CA LYS A 569 -45.25 -32.53 -19.91
C LYS A 569 -44.42 -31.24 -19.95
N LYS A 570 -43.97 -30.77 -21.13
CA LYS A 570 -43.08 -29.59 -21.26
C LYS A 570 -43.76 -28.25 -20.85
N ASN A 571 -45.10 -28.20 -20.88
CA ASN A 571 -45.89 -27.03 -20.49
C ASN A 571 -46.22 -26.93 -19.00
N GLU A 572 -46.11 -28.01 -18.22
CA GLU A 572 -46.45 -28.00 -16.78
C GLU A 572 -45.28 -27.45 -15.97
N ALA A 573 -44.05 -27.92 -16.24
CA ALA A 573 -42.84 -27.39 -15.62
C ALA A 573 -42.60 -25.89 -15.95
N SER A 574 -42.93 -25.46 -17.17
CA SER A 574 -42.82 -24.05 -17.59
C SER A 574 -44.00 -23.17 -17.13
N ARG A 575 -45.12 -23.76 -16.72
CA ARG A 575 -46.14 -23.06 -15.90
C ARG A 575 -45.61 -22.84 -14.49
N SER A 576 -45.21 -23.91 -13.80
CA SER A 576 -44.70 -23.87 -12.42
C SER A 576 -43.60 -22.82 -12.23
N LYS A 577 -42.58 -22.77 -13.10
CA LYS A 577 -41.54 -21.71 -13.05
C LYS A 577 -42.13 -20.29 -13.17
N ARG A 578 -43.14 -20.06 -14.01
CA ARG A 578 -43.81 -18.75 -14.15
C ARG A 578 -44.69 -18.42 -12.96
N ASP A 579 -45.36 -19.41 -12.38
CA ASP A 579 -46.25 -19.22 -11.24
C ASP A 579 -45.44 -18.74 -10.01
N TYR A 580 -44.25 -19.32 -9.75
CA TYR A 580 -43.36 -18.87 -8.67
C TYR A 580 -42.87 -17.42 -8.82
N HIS A 581 -42.60 -16.94 -10.04
CA HIS A 581 -42.28 -15.52 -10.30
C HIS A 581 -43.53 -14.62 -10.48
N GLY A 582 -44.73 -15.21 -10.49
CA GLY A 582 -46.00 -14.51 -10.69
C GLY A 582 -46.73 -14.15 -9.39
N PHE A 583 -46.32 -14.69 -8.24
CA PHE A 583 -46.84 -14.31 -6.93
C PHE A 583 -46.11 -13.09 -6.38
N ASP A 584 -46.86 -12.05 -6.04
CA ASP A 584 -46.37 -10.87 -5.31
C ASP A 584 -45.84 -11.28 -3.93
N CYS A 585 -44.66 -10.78 -3.57
CA CYS A 585 -44.01 -10.96 -2.26
C CYS A 585 -44.88 -10.51 -1.08
N SER A 586 -45.92 -9.69 -1.29
CA SER A 586 -46.92 -9.35 -0.26
C SER A 586 -47.79 -10.54 0.18
N ARG A 587 -47.88 -11.61 -0.63
CA ARG A 587 -48.79 -12.74 -0.44
C ARG A 587 -48.03 -14.00 -0.04
N PHE A 588 -47.75 -14.15 1.25
CA PHE A 588 -47.21 -15.41 1.81
C PHE A 588 -48.24 -16.54 1.74
N VAL A 589 -48.22 -17.33 0.67
CA VAL A 589 -49.07 -18.51 0.51
C VAL A 589 -48.44 -19.69 1.24
N VAL A 590 -48.96 -19.98 2.45
CA VAL A 590 -48.63 -21.21 3.19
C VAL A 590 -49.16 -22.41 2.41
N GLY A 591 -48.28 -23.08 1.65
CA GLY A 591 -48.66 -24.21 0.80
C GLY A 591 -49.11 -25.46 1.57
N HIS A 592 -48.60 -25.63 2.80
CA HIS A 592 -49.02 -26.66 3.74
C HIS A 592 -49.22 -26.03 5.11
N ILE A 593 -50.48 -25.91 5.55
CA ILE A 593 -50.79 -25.69 6.96
C ILE A 593 -50.59 -27.04 7.64
N GLN A 594 -49.60 -27.16 8.52
CA GLN A 594 -49.46 -28.32 9.39
C GLN A 594 -50.47 -28.21 10.53
N ASP A 595 -51.07 -29.34 10.92
CA ASP A 595 -51.96 -29.40 12.07
C ASP A 595 -51.14 -29.41 13.37
N TRP A 596 -50.84 -28.21 13.88
CA TRP A 596 -50.09 -27.95 15.12
C TRP A 596 -50.69 -28.58 16.40
N THR A 597 -51.85 -29.23 16.29
CA THR A 597 -52.51 -30.01 17.35
C THR A 597 -52.02 -31.45 17.46
N LEU A 598 -51.23 -31.94 16.51
CA LEU A 598 -50.64 -33.29 16.53
C LEU A 598 -49.36 -33.32 17.37
N SER A 599 -49.28 -34.22 18.35
CA SER A 599 -48.08 -34.40 19.19
C SER A 599 -46.83 -34.62 18.35
N GLU A 600 -46.90 -35.46 17.33
CA GLU A 600 -45.78 -35.76 16.42
C GLU A 600 -45.17 -34.52 15.74
N VAL A 601 -45.94 -33.43 15.60
CA VAL A 601 -45.47 -32.14 15.07
C VAL A 601 -44.94 -31.24 16.18
N GLN A 602 -45.51 -31.32 17.38
CA GLN A 602 -45.03 -30.62 18.58
C GLN A 602 -43.67 -31.15 19.03
N ASP A 603 -43.48 -32.47 19.03
CA ASP A 603 -42.23 -33.16 19.34
C ASP A 603 -41.12 -32.74 18.35
N GLN A 604 -41.44 -32.58 17.06
CA GLN A 604 -40.51 -32.13 16.01
C GLN A 604 -40.04 -30.67 16.14
N ILE A 605 -40.77 -29.83 16.90
CA ILE A 605 -40.43 -28.42 17.12
C ILE A 605 -40.06 -28.12 18.57
N GLN A 606 -40.06 -29.12 19.46
CA GLN A 606 -39.75 -28.95 20.88
C GLN A 606 -38.36 -28.35 21.08
N ASP A 607 -37.39 -28.78 20.27
CA ASP A 607 -36.00 -28.27 20.27
C ASP A 607 -35.86 -26.84 19.70
N CYS A 608 -36.92 -26.26 19.14
CA CYS A 608 -36.98 -24.83 18.81
C CYS A 608 -37.57 -23.96 19.93
N PHE A 609 -37.94 -24.55 21.07
CA PHE A 609 -38.45 -23.85 22.26
C PHE A 609 -37.52 -24.04 23.47
N VAL A 610 -37.74 -23.24 24.53
CA VAL A 610 -36.97 -23.25 25.79
C VAL A 610 -37.27 -24.48 26.68
N THR A 611 -37.84 -25.53 26.10
CA THR A 611 -38.21 -26.81 26.73
C THR A 611 -37.64 -28.02 25.95
N GLY A 612 -36.74 -27.76 25.02
CA GLY A 612 -36.07 -28.77 24.20
C GLY A 612 -34.60 -28.96 24.58
N LYS A 613 -33.95 -29.89 23.87
CA LYS A 613 -32.54 -30.28 24.06
C LYS A 613 -31.73 -29.72 22.91
N TRP A 614 -31.06 -28.58 23.13
CA TRP A 614 -30.38 -27.86 22.05
C TRP A 614 -29.11 -28.58 21.62
N GLU A 615 -28.34 -29.09 22.59
CA GLU A 615 -27.31 -30.10 22.38
C GLU A 615 -27.37 -31.17 23.48
N SER A 616 -26.58 -32.25 23.34
CA SER A 616 -26.54 -33.38 24.30
C SER A 616 -26.02 -33.02 25.70
N HIS A 617 -25.59 -31.77 25.91
CA HIS A 617 -25.12 -31.21 27.15
C HIS A 617 -25.85 -29.91 27.56
N GLU A 618 -26.79 -29.43 26.74
CA GLU A 618 -27.52 -28.17 26.95
C GLU A 618 -29.04 -28.44 26.98
N ASP A 619 -29.52 -28.83 28.16
CA ASP A 619 -30.95 -28.91 28.47
C ASP A 619 -31.44 -27.53 28.92
N ALA A 620 -32.29 -26.87 28.13
CA ALA A 620 -32.86 -25.58 28.53
C ALA A 620 -33.66 -25.67 29.85
N GLU A 621 -34.13 -26.87 30.20
CA GLU A 621 -34.79 -27.17 31.47
C GLU A 621 -33.85 -27.19 32.69
N THR A 622 -32.52 -27.37 32.54
CA THR A 622 -31.60 -27.22 33.69
C THR A 622 -31.18 -25.76 33.86
N LEU A 623 -30.84 -25.07 32.76
CA LEU A 623 -30.48 -23.65 32.79
C LEU A 623 -31.58 -22.78 33.45
N LEU A 624 -32.86 -23.04 33.17
CA LEU A 624 -33.99 -22.37 33.83
C LEU A 624 -34.17 -22.68 35.32
N LYS A 625 -33.56 -23.74 35.84
CA LYS A 625 -33.53 -24.07 37.28
C LYS A 625 -32.33 -23.37 37.94
N ASP A 626 -31.19 -23.36 37.27
CA ASP A 626 -29.95 -22.74 37.73
C ASP A 626 -30.11 -21.20 37.82
N ASP A 627 -30.67 -20.55 36.79
CA ASP A 627 -31.10 -19.13 36.81
C ASP A 627 -32.07 -18.82 37.98
N GLY A 628 -32.88 -19.82 38.37
CA GLY A 628 -33.85 -19.71 39.45
C GLY A 628 -33.22 -19.52 40.83
N GLU A 629 -32.07 -20.14 41.08
CA GLU A 629 -31.39 -20.06 42.39
C GLU A 629 -30.65 -18.72 42.59
N PHE A 630 -30.26 -18.03 41.51
CA PHE A 630 -29.54 -16.74 41.58
C PHE A 630 -30.41 -15.51 41.92
N THR A 631 -31.73 -15.66 42.12
CA THR A 631 -32.64 -14.53 42.40
C THR A 631 -32.96 -14.28 43.88
N VAL A 632 -32.09 -14.73 44.80
CA VAL A 632 -32.23 -14.45 46.25
C VAL A 632 -30.90 -14.00 46.89
N PHE A 633 -30.45 -12.78 46.58
CA PHE A 633 -29.63 -11.94 47.48
C PHE A 633 -29.89 -10.45 47.25
#